data_AF-A0A9W7LF10-F1
#
_entry.id   AF-A0A9W7LF10-F1
#
_cell.length_a   1.000
_cell.length_b   1.000
_cell.length_c   1.000
_cell.angle_alpha   90.00
_cell.angle_beta   90.00
_cell.angle_gamma   90.00
#
_symmetry.space_group_name_H-M   'P 1'
#
loop_
_entity.id
_entity.type
_entity.pdbx_description
1 polymer ?
#
loop_
_entity_poly.entity_id
_entity_poly.type
_entity_poly.pdbx_seq_one_letter_code
_entity_poly.pdbx_strand_id
1 'polypeptide(L)'
;MMVASVFLASKVEDLTISATSLSEGTKDKKKEVSVEDIVKHELLLLSGLGFQIHCHHSFRPLMGFMNDLSNYAITEAKWYDADNMPDVTPLYKRCRAKLDELVFSDMVLLHSPGMLAATAFCLGAESLKADEEATKAWEKMDVMNYFEERFKGTKTDKEIAKFNSDLKSNIETARNILQEASKLNCALAPIDMGAVKAVYKKLKKVKMWGTDVKVEGEVKSEGGTKRKVEEEVGEEGGGGKKMRTE
;
A
#
# COMPACT_ATOMS: atom_id res chain seq x y z
N MET A 1 2.96 -8.71 -11.23
CA MET A 1 3.26 -7.60 -10.31
C MET A 1 2.41 -7.63 -9.05
N MET A 2 1.13 -7.25 -9.04
CA MET A 2 0.32 -7.18 -7.80
C MET A 2 0.39 -8.45 -6.93
N VAL A 3 0.15 -9.64 -7.51
CA VAL A 3 0.22 -10.92 -6.78
C VAL A 3 1.64 -11.22 -6.28
N ALA A 4 2.66 -10.88 -7.07
CA ALA A 4 4.06 -11.01 -6.67
C ALA A 4 4.44 -10.06 -5.52
N SER A 5 3.85 -8.85 -5.48
CA SER A 5 4.02 -7.92 -4.34
C SER A 5 3.41 -8.49 -3.05
N VAL A 6 2.22 -9.10 -3.13
CA VAL A 6 1.60 -9.78 -1.99
C VAL A 6 2.44 -10.98 -1.54
N PHE A 7 2.94 -11.77 -2.49
CA PHE A 7 3.81 -12.92 -2.20
C PHE A 7 5.13 -12.50 -1.55
N LEU A 8 5.78 -11.44 -2.05
CA LEU A 8 7.01 -10.92 -1.48
C LEU A 8 6.76 -10.36 -0.07
N ALA A 9 5.73 -9.54 0.10
CA ALA A 9 5.37 -8.97 1.41
C ALA A 9 5.07 -10.06 2.45
N SER A 10 4.41 -11.14 2.06
CA SER A 10 4.11 -12.25 2.98
C SER A 10 5.38 -12.97 3.46
N LYS A 11 6.41 -13.09 2.62
CA LYS A 11 7.71 -13.61 3.02
C LYS A 11 8.49 -12.65 3.94
N VAL A 12 8.45 -11.35 3.63
CA VAL A 12 9.16 -10.32 4.40
C VAL A 12 8.58 -10.16 5.81
N GLU A 13 7.27 -10.28 5.95
CA GLU A 13 6.53 -10.14 7.22
C GLU A 13 6.33 -11.48 7.96
N ASP A 14 7.08 -12.54 7.60
CA ASP A 14 7.01 -13.88 8.21
C ASP A 14 5.61 -14.54 8.18
N LEU A 15 4.74 -14.11 7.27
CA LEU A 15 3.42 -14.69 7.00
C LEU A 15 3.50 -15.57 5.75
N THR A 16 4.36 -16.59 5.75
CA THR A 16 4.71 -17.35 4.53
C THR A 16 3.51 -18.03 3.88
N ILE A 17 2.92 -17.37 2.88
CA ILE A 17 1.83 -17.92 2.04
C ILE A 17 2.45 -18.64 0.84
N SER A 18 1.94 -19.82 0.49
CA SER A 18 2.44 -20.56 -0.68
C SER A 18 2.04 -19.87 -2.01
N ALA A 19 2.94 -19.91 -3.00
CA ALA A 19 2.65 -19.37 -4.34
C ALA A 19 1.49 -20.12 -5.03
N THR A 20 1.35 -21.42 -4.76
CA THR A 20 0.22 -22.24 -5.25
C THR A 20 -1.11 -21.72 -4.73
N SER A 21 -1.20 -21.45 -3.42
CA SER A 21 -2.42 -20.90 -2.80
C SER A 21 -2.80 -19.53 -3.38
N LEU A 22 -1.80 -18.67 -3.65
CA LEU A 22 -2.04 -17.39 -4.32
C LEU A 22 -2.50 -17.57 -5.78
N SER A 23 -1.90 -18.50 -6.52
CA SER A 23 -2.31 -18.82 -7.89
C SER A 23 -3.76 -19.31 -7.93
N GLU A 24 -4.13 -20.26 -7.06
CA GLU A 24 -5.50 -20.78 -6.92
C GLU A 24 -6.51 -19.66 -6.62
N GLY A 25 -6.21 -18.79 -5.64
CA GLY A 25 -7.07 -17.65 -5.32
C GLY A 25 -7.27 -16.67 -6.48
N THR A 26 -6.34 -16.59 -7.43
CA THR A 26 -6.50 -15.78 -8.64
C THR A 26 -7.38 -16.45 -9.71
N LYS A 27 -7.38 -17.79 -9.76
CA LYS A 27 -8.27 -18.57 -10.64
C LYS A 27 -9.72 -18.37 -10.24
N ASP A 28 -10.01 -18.40 -8.95
CA ASP A 28 -11.35 -18.15 -8.39
C ASP A 28 -11.90 -16.76 -8.77
N LYS A 29 -11.01 -15.80 -9.02
CA LYS A 29 -11.34 -14.43 -9.45
C LYS A 29 -11.33 -14.24 -10.97
N LYS A 30 -11.26 -15.31 -11.76
CA LYS A 30 -11.20 -15.30 -13.24
C LYS A 30 -10.05 -14.45 -13.81
N LYS A 31 -8.95 -14.33 -13.07
CA LYS A 31 -7.74 -13.61 -13.47
C LYS A 31 -6.51 -14.44 -13.09
N GLU A 32 -6.43 -15.63 -13.68
CA GLU A 32 -5.38 -16.60 -13.38
C GLU A 32 -3.98 -15.99 -13.56
N VAL A 33 -3.16 -16.17 -12.53
CA VAL A 33 -1.73 -15.88 -12.56
C VAL A 33 -1.00 -17.20 -12.26
N SER A 34 -0.13 -17.63 -13.16
CA SER A 34 0.63 -18.86 -13.00
C SER A 34 1.64 -18.73 -11.85
N VAL A 35 2.02 -19.85 -11.23
CA VAL A 35 3.07 -19.87 -10.19
C VAL A 35 4.40 -19.37 -10.76
N GLU A 36 4.72 -19.76 -12.00
CA GLU A 36 5.91 -19.32 -12.73
C GLU A 36 5.94 -17.79 -12.88
N ASP A 37 4.80 -17.17 -13.22
CA ASP A 37 4.69 -15.71 -13.29
C ASP A 37 4.87 -15.05 -11.93
N ILE A 38 4.33 -15.62 -10.86
CA ILE A 38 4.50 -15.08 -9.50
C ILE A 38 5.98 -15.04 -9.14
N VAL A 39 6.69 -16.16 -9.31
CA VAL A 39 8.13 -16.28 -8.97
C VAL A 39 8.99 -15.41 -9.88
N LYS A 40 8.73 -15.39 -11.19
CA LYS A 40 9.47 -14.54 -12.14
C LYS A 40 9.35 -13.07 -11.78
N HIS A 41 8.14 -12.61 -11.47
CA HIS A 41 7.91 -11.20 -11.14
C HIS A 41 8.33 -10.85 -9.71
N GLU A 42 8.49 -11.82 -8.81
CA GLU A 42 9.09 -11.59 -7.49
C GLU A 42 10.53 -11.09 -7.61
N LEU A 43 11.36 -11.74 -8.44
CA LEU A 43 12.75 -11.32 -8.65
C LEU A 43 12.83 -9.94 -9.35
N LEU A 44 11.93 -9.68 -10.30
CA LEU A 44 11.81 -8.36 -10.94
C LEU A 44 11.41 -7.28 -9.94
N LEU A 45 10.54 -7.60 -8.98
CA LEU A 45 10.15 -6.68 -7.92
C LEU A 45 11.32 -6.39 -6.98
N LEU A 46 12.05 -7.42 -6.53
CA LEU A 46 13.23 -7.27 -5.68
C LEU A 46 14.31 -6.38 -6.31
N SER A 47 14.61 -6.61 -7.60
CA SER A 47 15.56 -5.78 -8.34
C SER A 47 15.07 -4.35 -8.53
N GLY A 48 13.77 -4.15 -8.81
CA GLY A 48 13.16 -2.82 -8.91
C GLY A 48 13.16 -2.03 -7.60
N LEU A 49 13.09 -2.72 -6.46
CA LEU A 49 13.20 -2.13 -5.11
C LEU A 49 14.65 -1.89 -4.67
N GLY A 50 15.65 -2.24 -5.49
CA GLY A 50 17.05 -2.20 -5.07
C GLY A 50 17.33 -3.07 -3.84
N PHE A 51 16.58 -4.17 -3.69
CA PHE A 51 16.63 -5.07 -2.52
C PHE A 51 16.30 -4.41 -1.17
N GLN A 52 15.68 -3.23 -1.18
CA GLN A 52 15.14 -2.61 0.04
C GLN A 52 13.77 -3.22 0.35
N ILE A 53 13.78 -4.25 1.20
CA ILE A 53 12.57 -5.01 1.56
C ILE A 53 11.94 -4.58 2.88
N HIS A 54 12.68 -3.87 3.74
CA HIS A 54 12.15 -3.40 5.02
C HIS A 54 11.29 -2.16 4.83
N CYS A 55 10.00 -2.31 5.11
CA CYS A 55 9.03 -1.22 5.12
C CYS A 55 8.59 -0.93 6.56
N HIS A 56 8.77 0.31 7.01
CA HIS A 56 8.27 0.72 8.32
C HIS A 56 6.82 1.23 8.19
N HIS A 57 5.88 0.55 8.85
CA HIS A 57 4.46 0.90 8.78
C HIS A 57 4.02 1.85 9.90
N SER A 58 3.17 2.82 9.56
CA SER A 58 2.62 3.83 10.50
C SER A 58 1.66 3.25 11.55
N PHE A 59 1.16 2.03 11.35
CA PHE A 59 0.30 1.36 12.33
C PHE A 59 1.00 1.11 13.67
N ARG A 60 2.32 0.85 13.65
CA ARG A 60 3.08 0.59 14.88
C ARG A 60 3.29 1.87 15.72
N PRO A 61 3.74 3.01 15.14
CA PRO A 61 3.76 4.29 15.85
C PRO A 61 2.38 4.71 16.36
N LEU A 62 1.30 4.48 15.61
CA LEU A 62 -0.06 4.80 16.07
C LEU A 62 -0.40 4.07 17.38
N MET A 63 -0.14 2.75 17.46
CA MET A 63 -0.31 2.00 18.71
C MET A 63 0.53 2.56 19.86
N GLY A 64 1.75 3.01 19.56
CA GLY A 64 2.61 3.70 20.53
C GLY A 64 1.95 4.97 21.08
N PHE A 65 1.41 5.81 20.20
CA PHE A 65 0.69 7.03 20.60
C PHE A 65 -0.57 6.73 21.41
N MET A 66 -1.35 5.69 21.05
CA MET A 66 -2.53 5.30 21.83
C MET A 66 -2.17 4.91 23.27
N ASN A 67 -1.12 4.11 23.43
CA ASN A 67 -0.65 3.67 24.74
C ASN A 67 -0.05 4.83 25.55
N ASP A 68 0.78 5.67 24.93
CA ASP A 68 1.38 6.81 25.61
C ASP A 68 0.33 7.85 26.00
N LEU A 69 -0.65 8.15 25.13
CA LEU A 69 -1.77 9.04 25.43
C LEU A 69 -2.54 8.58 26.68
N SER A 70 -2.81 7.28 26.78
CA SER A 70 -3.55 6.71 27.91
C SER A 70 -2.78 6.87 29.21
N ASN A 71 -1.46 6.59 29.18
CA ASN A 71 -0.58 6.80 30.33
C ASN A 71 -0.43 8.27 30.70
N TYR A 72 -0.24 9.15 29.71
CA TYR A 72 -0.10 10.60 29.88
C TYR A 72 -1.37 11.21 30.51
N ALA A 73 -2.54 10.80 30.02
CA ALA A 73 -3.84 11.28 30.51
C ALA A 73 -4.06 10.99 32.01
N ILE A 74 -3.56 9.85 32.50
CA ILE A 74 -3.70 9.42 33.90
C ILE A 74 -2.61 10.04 34.79
N THR A 75 -1.35 10.03 34.33
CA THR A 75 -0.19 10.29 35.20
C THR A 75 0.25 11.76 35.21
N GLU A 76 0.41 12.35 34.03
CA GLU A 76 1.01 13.67 33.85
C GLU A 76 -0.07 14.74 33.72
N ALA A 77 -1.00 14.58 32.77
CA ALA A 77 -2.05 15.55 32.49
C ALA A 77 -3.20 15.52 33.50
N LYS A 78 -3.42 14.36 34.15
CA LYS A 78 -4.51 14.13 35.11
C LYS A 78 -5.89 14.52 34.56
N TRP A 79 -6.10 14.27 33.26
CA TRP A 79 -7.40 14.46 32.63
C TRP A 79 -8.44 13.49 33.20
N TYR A 80 -7.99 12.28 33.53
CA TYR A 80 -8.82 11.20 34.06
C TYR A 80 -8.09 10.46 35.18
N ASP A 81 -8.87 9.90 36.10
CA ASP A 81 -8.38 8.88 37.04
C ASP A 81 -8.27 7.53 36.31
N ALA A 82 -7.46 6.62 36.85
CA ALA A 82 -7.27 5.29 36.27
C ALA A 82 -8.61 4.53 36.08
N ASP A 83 -9.54 4.69 37.01
CA ASP A 83 -10.85 4.04 36.99
C ASP A 83 -11.87 4.72 36.05
N ASN A 84 -11.60 5.96 35.65
CA ASN A 84 -12.51 6.82 34.87
C ASN A 84 -12.00 7.13 33.45
N MET A 85 -10.92 6.47 33.02
CA MET A 85 -10.36 6.66 31.68
C MET A 85 -11.33 6.14 30.60
N PRO A 86 -11.72 6.95 29.61
CA PRO A 86 -12.52 6.48 28.49
C PRO A 86 -11.84 5.35 27.71
N ASP A 87 -12.65 4.45 27.12
CA ASP A 87 -12.14 3.43 26.20
C ASP A 87 -11.50 4.11 24.98
N VAL A 88 -10.23 3.82 24.71
CA VAL A 88 -9.47 4.38 23.58
C VAL A 88 -9.73 3.71 22.23
N THR A 89 -10.43 2.58 22.23
CA THR A 89 -10.75 1.80 21.03
C THR A 89 -11.47 2.62 19.94
N PRO A 90 -12.46 3.50 20.25
CA PRO A 90 -13.13 4.32 19.24
C PRO A 90 -12.20 5.32 18.55
N LEU A 91 -11.23 5.89 19.28
CA LEU A 91 -10.20 6.75 18.71
C LEU A 91 -9.28 5.93 17.80
N TYR A 92 -8.77 4.80 18.30
CA TYR A 92 -7.89 3.93 17.51
C TYR A 92 -8.53 3.50 16.19
N LYS A 93 -9.81 3.09 16.20
CA LYS A 93 -10.56 2.70 14.99
C LYS A 93 -10.62 3.85 13.97
N ARG A 94 -10.89 5.08 14.42
CA ARG A 94 -10.93 6.27 13.55
C ARG A 94 -9.55 6.60 12.98
N CYS A 95 -8.51 6.59 13.82
CA CYS A 95 -7.14 6.83 13.38
C CYS A 95 -6.67 5.77 12.38
N ARG A 96 -7.00 4.50 12.62
CA ARG A 96 -6.68 3.39 11.70
C ARG A 96 -7.40 3.55 10.36
N ALA A 97 -8.69 3.90 10.37
CA ALA A 97 -9.42 4.17 9.14
C ALA A 97 -8.78 5.32 8.32
N LYS A 98 -8.32 6.38 9.01
CA LYS A 98 -7.58 7.46 8.35
C LYS A 98 -6.24 7.00 7.77
N LEU A 99 -5.49 6.17 8.48
CA LEU A 99 -4.26 5.57 7.92
C LEU A 99 -4.55 4.69 6.71
N ASP A 100 -5.59 3.86 6.75
CA ASP A 100 -5.98 3.00 5.63
C ASP A 100 -6.33 3.84 4.38
N GLU A 101 -7.00 4.98 4.56
CA GLU A 101 -7.25 5.93 3.45
C GLU A 101 -5.95 6.56 2.92
N LEU A 102 -5.04 6.96 3.80
CA LEU A 102 -3.78 7.63 3.43
C LEU A 102 -2.78 6.71 2.73
N VAL A 103 -2.85 5.39 2.94
CA VAL A 103 -2.00 4.40 2.25
C VAL A 103 -2.21 4.41 0.74
N PHE A 104 -3.37 4.86 0.25
CA PHE A 104 -3.65 5.00 -1.18
C PHE A 104 -3.12 6.31 -1.79
N SER A 105 -2.33 7.08 -1.03
CA SER A 105 -1.72 8.35 -1.46
C SER A 105 -0.21 8.31 -1.36
N ASP A 106 0.45 9.27 -2.00
CA ASP A 106 1.92 9.41 -1.94
C ASP A 106 2.44 9.83 -0.55
N MET A 107 1.57 10.09 0.43
CA MET A 107 2.00 10.46 1.79
C MET A 107 2.89 9.41 2.44
N VAL A 108 2.71 8.13 2.11
CA VAL A 108 3.57 7.04 2.62
C VAL A 108 5.00 7.09 2.08
N LEU A 109 5.22 7.78 0.97
CA LEU A 109 6.54 7.98 0.35
C LEU A 109 7.17 9.31 0.78
N LEU A 110 6.35 10.30 1.13
CA LEU A 110 6.78 11.66 1.45
C LEU A 110 7.07 11.90 2.93
N HIS A 111 6.46 11.11 3.82
CA HIS A 111 6.54 11.34 5.27
C HIS A 111 7.01 10.10 6.02
N SER A 112 7.69 10.34 7.15
CA SER A 112 8.07 9.25 8.04
C SER A 112 6.84 8.57 8.65
N PRO A 113 6.91 7.28 9.00
CA PRO A 113 5.77 6.55 9.55
C PRO A 113 5.23 7.16 10.85
N GLY A 114 6.12 7.71 11.70
CA GLY A 114 5.73 8.39 12.92
C GLY A 114 4.97 9.68 12.66
N MET A 115 5.39 10.47 11.67
CA MET A 115 4.69 11.68 11.27
C MET A 115 3.32 11.36 10.66
N LEU A 116 3.25 10.36 9.77
CA LEU A 116 1.99 9.93 9.19
C LEU A 116 1.01 9.38 10.23
N ALA A 117 1.51 8.64 11.22
CA ALA A 117 0.73 8.19 12.36
C ALA A 117 0.23 9.36 13.21
N ALA A 118 1.05 10.38 13.47
CA ALA A 118 0.65 11.57 14.22
C ALA A 118 -0.43 12.36 13.47
N THR A 119 -0.29 12.50 12.14
CA THR A 119 -1.31 13.11 11.28
C THR A 119 -2.64 12.36 11.37
N ALA A 120 -2.64 11.04 11.22
CA ALA A 120 -3.85 10.23 11.33
C ALA A 120 -4.43 10.22 12.75
N PHE A 121 -3.60 10.33 13.77
CA PHE A 121 -3.99 10.45 15.16
C PHE A 121 -4.81 11.74 15.41
N CYS A 122 -4.29 12.89 14.95
CA CYS A 122 -5.01 14.16 15.01
C CYS A 122 -6.31 14.15 14.20
N LEU A 123 -6.28 13.67 12.94
CA LEU A 123 -7.48 13.58 12.10
C LEU A 123 -8.54 12.63 12.68
N GLY A 124 -8.13 11.53 13.29
CA GLY A 124 -9.02 10.58 13.97
C GLY A 124 -9.67 11.20 15.21
N ALA A 125 -8.92 12.02 15.96
CA ALA A 125 -9.44 12.76 17.11
C ALA A 125 -10.43 13.87 16.69
N GLU A 126 -10.14 14.61 15.62
CA GLU A 126 -11.09 15.56 15.02
C GLU A 126 -12.40 14.85 14.62
N SER A 127 -12.28 13.68 13.98
CA SER A 127 -13.44 12.87 13.57
C SER A 127 -14.23 12.28 14.74
N LEU A 128 -13.58 12.08 15.90
CA LEU A 128 -14.22 11.64 17.14
C LEU A 128 -15.00 12.79 17.79
N LYS A 129 -14.42 14.00 17.82
CA LYS A 129 -15.05 15.19 18.40
C LYS A 129 -16.26 15.70 17.61
N ALA A 130 -16.38 15.30 16.35
CA ALA A 130 -17.57 15.57 15.52
C ALA A 130 -18.78 14.68 15.89
N ASP A 131 -18.58 13.63 16.68
CA ASP A 131 -19.63 12.70 17.12
C ASP A 131 -20.09 13.05 18.54
N GLU A 132 -21.27 13.65 18.69
CA GLU A 132 -21.77 14.23 19.94
C GLU A 132 -21.78 13.25 21.13
N GLU A 133 -22.02 11.96 20.89
CA GLU A 133 -22.09 10.93 21.94
C GLU A 133 -20.68 10.56 22.42
N ALA A 134 -19.71 10.51 21.51
CA ALA A 134 -18.31 10.25 21.83
C ALA A 134 -17.61 11.49 22.45
N THR A 135 -17.99 12.70 22.06
CA THR A 135 -17.36 13.95 22.51
C THR A 135 -17.41 14.13 24.02
N LYS A 136 -18.51 13.74 24.68
CA LYS A 136 -18.66 13.90 26.15
C LYS A 136 -17.65 13.08 26.94
N ALA A 137 -17.34 11.86 26.50
CA ALA A 137 -16.37 11.01 27.19
C ALA A 137 -14.92 11.51 27.02
N TRP A 138 -14.65 12.25 25.94
CA TRP A 138 -13.31 12.69 25.53
C TRP A 138 -13.09 14.21 25.66
N GLU A 139 -14.00 14.94 26.31
CA GLU A 139 -14.00 16.40 26.37
C GLU A 139 -12.70 16.97 26.96
N LYS A 140 -12.16 16.31 27.99
CA LYS A 140 -10.92 16.74 28.66
C LYS A 140 -9.67 16.44 27.84
N MET A 141 -9.76 15.59 26.81
CA MET A 141 -8.61 15.16 26.05
C MET A 141 -8.27 16.13 24.92
N ASP A 142 -7.08 16.72 25.01
CA ASP A 142 -6.55 17.59 23.97
C ASP A 142 -5.45 16.89 23.16
N VAL A 143 -5.87 16.09 22.18
CA VAL A 143 -4.97 15.39 21.27
C VAL A 143 -4.12 16.36 20.42
N MET A 144 -4.60 17.58 20.16
CA MET A 144 -3.87 18.55 19.33
C MET A 144 -2.71 19.18 20.10
N ASN A 145 -2.90 19.45 21.39
CA ASN A 145 -1.85 19.96 22.26
C ASN A 145 -1.02 18.86 22.94
N TYR A 146 -1.48 17.60 22.91
CA TYR A 146 -0.78 16.46 23.50
C TYR A 146 0.69 16.40 23.11
N PHE A 147 1.04 16.52 21.83
CA PHE A 147 2.45 16.47 21.41
C PHE A 147 3.28 17.64 21.95
N GLU A 148 2.69 18.82 22.07
CA GLU A 148 3.37 20.00 22.62
C GLU A 148 3.66 19.82 24.11
N GLU A 149 2.65 19.43 24.88
CA GLU A 149 2.78 19.23 26.32
C GLU A 149 3.68 18.03 26.65
N ARG A 150 3.52 16.93 25.91
CA ARG A 150 4.26 15.68 26.15
C ARG A 150 5.76 15.84 25.97
N PHE A 151 6.18 16.66 25.00
CA PHE A 151 7.59 16.89 24.72
C PHE A 151 8.16 18.13 25.41
N LYS A 152 7.33 18.86 26.17
CA LYS A 152 7.78 20.01 26.95
C LYS A 152 8.84 19.57 27.97
N GLY A 153 9.98 20.27 28.01
CA GLY A 153 11.08 19.98 28.93
C GLY A 153 12.00 18.81 28.52
N THR A 154 11.62 17.98 27.53
CA THR A 154 12.51 16.96 26.93
C THR A 154 13.16 17.43 25.64
N LYS A 155 12.51 18.35 24.92
CA LYS A 155 12.98 18.99 23.69
C LYS A 155 13.05 20.49 23.84
N THR A 156 13.82 21.13 22.97
CA THR A 156 13.86 22.60 22.91
C THR A 156 12.55 23.14 22.33
N ASP A 157 12.12 24.31 22.79
CA ASP A 157 10.89 24.95 22.28
C ASP A 157 10.91 25.13 20.76
N LYS A 158 12.10 25.35 20.17
CA LYS A 158 12.28 25.43 18.71
C LYS A 158 11.99 24.12 18.00
N GLU A 159 12.40 22.99 18.56
CA GLU A 159 12.12 21.66 17.99
C GLU A 159 10.63 21.32 18.06
N ILE A 160 10.00 21.62 19.20
CA ILE A 160 8.56 21.42 19.41
C ILE A 160 7.76 22.28 18.43
N ALA A 161 8.11 23.57 18.32
CA ALA A 161 7.46 24.48 17.39
C ALA A 161 7.61 24.03 15.92
N LYS A 162 8.80 23.55 15.53
CA LYS A 162 9.03 23.00 14.20
C LYS A 162 8.18 21.77 13.95
N PHE A 163 8.19 20.80 14.87
CA PHE A 163 7.37 19.60 14.76
C PHE A 163 5.88 19.94 14.62
N ASN A 164 5.36 20.86 15.45
CA ASN A 164 3.97 21.27 15.38
C ASN A 164 3.62 21.98 14.07
N SER A 165 4.54 22.77 13.53
CA SER A 165 4.39 23.39 12.20
C SER A 165 4.31 22.34 11.11
N ASP A 166 5.24 21.37 11.10
CA ASP A 166 5.29 20.28 10.12
C ASP A 166 4.04 19.39 10.22
N LEU A 167 3.61 19.05 11.45
CA LEU A 167 2.40 18.28 11.71
C LEU A 167 1.15 18.99 11.19
N LYS A 168 1.00 20.30 11.45
CA LYS A 168 -0.12 21.10 10.93
C LYS A 168 -0.15 21.13 9.40
N SER A 169 1.00 21.31 8.77
CA SER A 169 1.13 21.26 7.31
C SER A 169 0.73 19.89 6.74
N ASN A 170 1.12 18.81 7.41
CA ASN A 170 0.79 17.45 6.97
C ASN A 170 -0.69 17.11 7.18
N ILE A 171 -1.28 17.58 8.28
CA ILE A 171 -2.74 17.47 8.51
C ILE A 171 -3.50 18.17 7.39
N GLU A 172 -3.09 19.38 7.01
CA GLU A 172 -3.74 20.11 5.92
C GLU A 172 -3.57 19.40 4.56
N THR A 173 -2.36 18.91 4.28
CA THR A 173 -2.09 18.13 3.06
C THR A 173 -2.95 16.86 3.02
N ALA A 174 -3.02 16.13 4.13
CA ALA A 174 -3.84 14.95 4.28
C ALA A 174 -5.33 15.27 4.08
N ARG A 175 -5.87 16.36 4.65
CA ARG A 175 -7.26 16.78 4.41
C ARG A 175 -7.53 17.00 2.95
N ASN A 176 -6.66 17.74 2.26
CA ASN A 176 -6.83 18.03 0.84
C ASN A 176 -6.81 16.74 0.01
N ILE A 177 -5.88 15.82 0.30
CA ILE A 177 -5.83 14.52 -0.36
C ILE A 177 -7.10 13.70 -0.10
N LEU A 178 -7.57 13.64 1.16
CA LEU A 178 -8.77 12.86 1.51
C LEU A 178 -10.03 13.46 0.90
N GLN A 179 -10.15 14.79 0.84
CA GLN A 179 -11.23 15.48 0.17
C GLN A 179 -11.21 15.21 -1.34
N GLU A 180 -10.05 15.31 -1.99
CA GLU A 180 -9.92 15.00 -3.42
C GLU A 180 -10.16 13.52 -3.70
N ALA A 181 -9.66 12.60 -2.85
CA ALA A 181 -9.91 11.17 -2.97
C ALA A 181 -11.40 10.83 -2.86
N SER A 182 -12.16 11.56 -2.03
CA SER A 182 -13.61 11.42 -1.94
C SER A 182 -14.33 11.89 -3.21
N LYS A 183 -13.79 12.91 -3.91
CA LYS A 183 -14.30 13.39 -5.20
C LYS A 183 -13.94 12.47 -6.37
N LEU A 184 -12.72 11.91 -6.34
CA LEU A 184 -12.12 11.14 -7.43
C LEU A 184 -12.39 9.63 -7.34
N ASN A 185 -13.10 9.17 -6.31
CA ASN A 185 -13.41 7.75 -6.09
C ASN A 185 -12.18 6.83 -5.91
N CYS A 186 -11.11 7.31 -5.29
CA CYS A 186 -9.79 6.64 -5.37
C CYS A 186 -9.36 5.80 -4.16
N ALA A 187 -10.02 5.89 -3.00
CA ALA A 187 -9.52 5.20 -1.79
C ALA A 187 -10.56 4.30 -1.11
N LEU A 188 -11.84 4.70 -1.09
CA LEU A 188 -12.96 3.92 -0.52
C LEU A 188 -14.30 4.24 -1.19
N ALA A 189 -14.27 5.05 -2.25
CA ALA A 189 -15.44 5.49 -3.00
C ALA A 189 -15.56 4.69 -4.31
N PRO A 190 -16.75 4.63 -4.94
CA PRO A 190 -17.03 3.71 -6.04
C PRO A 190 -16.17 4.02 -7.27
N ILE A 191 -15.21 3.13 -7.55
CA ILE A 191 -14.25 3.25 -8.66
C ILE A 191 -14.99 3.45 -9.98
N ASP A 192 -14.59 4.46 -10.76
CA ASP A 192 -15.05 4.62 -12.15
C ASP A 192 -14.47 3.51 -13.03
N MET A 193 -15.21 2.41 -13.10
CA MET A 193 -14.87 1.26 -13.93
C MET A 193 -14.83 1.59 -15.42
N GLY A 194 -15.50 2.66 -15.88
CA GLY A 194 -15.43 3.14 -17.25
C GLY A 194 -14.06 3.72 -17.57
N ALA A 195 -13.58 4.64 -16.74
CA ALA A 195 -12.23 5.20 -16.85
C ALA A 195 -11.15 4.11 -16.73
N VAL A 196 -11.26 3.21 -15.75
CA VAL A 196 -10.31 2.10 -15.56
C VAL A 196 -10.29 1.19 -16.80
N LYS A 197 -11.44 0.82 -17.35
CA LYS A 197 -11.52 0.01 -18.58
C LYS A 197 -10.92 0.74 -19.78
N ALA A 198 -11.12 2.05 -19.90
CA ALA A 198 -10.55 2.85 -20.98
C ALA A 198 -9.02 2.86 -20.93
N VAL A 199 -8.45 3.09 -19.74
CA VAL A 199 -6.99 3.01 -19.52
C VAL A 199 -6.48 1.61 -19.79
N TYR A 200 -7.16 0.57 -19.28
CA TYR A 200 -6.79 -0.82 -19.53
C TYR A 200 -6.80 -1.17 -21.03
N LYS A 201 -7.79 -0.69 -21.79
CA LYS A 201 -7.86 -0.89 -23.24
C LYS A 201 -6.71 -0.19 -23.97
N LYS A 202 -6.30 1.00 -23.53
CA LYS A 202 -5.12 1.71 -24.07
C LYS A 202 -3.84 0.94 -23.72
N LEU A 203 -3.67 0.52 -22.47
CA LEU A 203 -2.54 -0.28 -22.00
C LEU A 203 -2.40 -1.57 -22.80
N LYS A 204 -3.49 -2.29 -23.07
CA LYS A 204 -3.47 -3.52 -23.87
C LYS A 204 -2.90 -3.30 -25.29
N LYS A 205 -3.09 -2.13 -25.89
CA LYS A 205 -2.55 -1.80 -27.22
C LYS A 205 -1.04 -1.52 -27.20
N VAL A 206 -0.53 -0.97 -26.09
CA VAL A 206 0.88 -0.56 -25.96
C VAL A 206 1.74 -1.58 -25.21
N LYS A 207 1.15 -2.60 -24.58
CA LYS A 207 1.85 -3.68 -23.87
C LYS A 207 2.75 -4.55 -24.77
N MET A 208 2.84 -4.24 -26.07
CA MET A 208 3.64 -4.95 -27.08
C MET A 208 5.12 -4.53 -27.13
N TRP A 209 5.62 -3.71 -26.20
CA TRP A 209 7.07 -3.48 -26.07
C TRP A 209 7.65 -4.39 -24.99
N GLY A 210 8.37 -5.43 -25.42
CA GLY A 210 9.24 -6.26 -24.56
C GLY A 210 8.84 -7.72 -24.33
N THR A 211 7.79 -8.22 -24.98
CA THR A 211 7.48 -9.66 -25.02
C THR A 211 7.28 -10.10 -26.45
N ASP A 212 8.14 -11.00 -26.94
CA ASP A 212 7.96 -11.76 -28.18
C ASP A 212 6.72 -12.64 -28.06
N VAL A 213 5.55 -12.06 -28.31
CA VAL A 213 4.37 -12.84 -28.58
C VAL A 213 4.41 -13.12 -30.08
N LYS A 214 4.74 -14.37 -30.45
CA LYS A 214 4.36 -14.93 -31.74
C LYS A 214 2.86 -14.71 -31.87
N VAL A 215 2.48 -13.68 -32.62
CA VAL A 215 1.10 -13.53 -33.08
C VAL A 215 0.93 -14.62 -34.11
N GLU A 216 0.40 -15.77 -33.69
CA GLU A 216 -0.25 -16.70 -34.62
C GLU A 216 -1.45 -15.96 -35.22
N GLY A 217 -1.19 -15.25 -36.31
CA GLY A 217 -2.23 -14.67 -37.13
C GLY A 217 -2.91 -15.78 -37.90
N GLU A 218 -4.17 -16.07 -37.57
CA GLU A 218 -5.07 -16.68 -38.55
C GLU A 218 -5.18 -15.73 -39.75
N VAL A 219 -4.39 -15.99 -40.78
CA VAL A 219 -4.62 -15.41 -42.11
C VAL A 219 -5.85 -16.12 -42.68
N LYS A 220 -7.01 -15.48 -42.58
CA LYS A 220 -8.15 -15.82 -43.43
C LYS A 220 -7.79 -15.43 -44.87
N SER A 221 -7.33 -16.39 -45.66
CA SER A 221 -7.31 -16.25 -47.11
C SER A 221 -8.75 -16.32 -47.61
N GLU A 222 -9.25 -15.23 -48.20
CA GLU A 222 -10.38 -15.31 -49.11
C GLU A 222 -9.99 -16.21 -50.28
N GLY A 223 -10.76 -17.28 -50.48
CA GLY A 223 -10.51 -18.27 -51.53
C GLY A 223 -9.99 -19.60 -50.98
N GLY A 224 -10.79 -20.65 -51.17
CA GLY A 224 -10.62 -21.96 -50.53
C GLY A 224 -9.30 -22.67 -50.86
N THR A 225 -8.64 -23.15 -49.80
CA THR A 225 -8.15 -24.54 -49.61
C THR A 225 -7.23 -24.53 -48.38
N LYS A 226 -7.60 -25.25 -47.31
CA LYS A 226 -6.74 -25.42 -46.12
C LYS A 226 -5.51 -26.25 -46.51
N ARG A 227 -4.32 -25.66 -46.55
CA ARG A 227 -3.05 -26.40 -46.45
C ARG A 227 -2.44 -26.16 -45.08
N LYS A 228 -2.18 -27.25 -44.37
CA LYS A 228 -1.42 -27.30 -43.13
C LYS A 228 0.05 -27.07 -43.51
N VAL A 229 0.64 -25.97 -43.05
CA VAL A 229 2.09 -25.76 -43.16
C VAL A 229 2.68 -26.44 -41.92
N GLU A 230 3.29 -27.61 -42.11
CA GLU A 230 4.24 -28.16 -41.15
C GLU A 230 5.60 -27.53 -41.49
N GLU A 231 6.09 -26.67 -40.60
CA GLU A 231 7.44 -26.12 -40.70
C GLU A 231 8.35 -26.95 -39.81
N GLU A 232 9.26 -27.67 -40.46
CA GLU A 232 10.32 -28.46 -39.83
C GLU A 232 11.23 -27.55 -39.01
N VAL A 233 11.46 -27.93 -37.75
CA VAL A 233 12.48 -27.32 -36.90
C VAL A 233 13.84 -27.74 -37.45
N GLY A 234 14.49 -26.84 -38.18
CA GLY A 234 15.89 -26.98 -38.57
C GLY A 234 16.78 -26.96 -37.32
N GLU A 235 17.49 -28.07 -37.10
CA GLU A 235 18.67 -28.13 -36.23
C GLU A 235 19.76 -27.19 -36.79
N GLU A 236 20.07 -26.11 -36.07
CA GLU A 236 21.33 -25.41 -36.28
C GLU A 236 22.47 -26.21 -35.63
N GLY A 237 23.20 -26.92 -36.49
CA GLY A 237 24.44 -27.60 -36.17
C GLY A 237 25.56 -26.60 -35.82
N GLY A 238 26.07 -26.70 -34.60
CA GLY A 238 27.39 -26.20 -34.22
C GLY A 238 28.47 -27.22 -34.58
N GLY A 239 29.22 -26.95 -35.64
CA GLY A 239 30.32 -27.81 -36.11
C GLY A 239 31.49 -27.89 -35.12
N GLY A 240 31.79 -29.09 -34.65
CA GLY A 240 32.98 -29.45 -33.88
C GLY A 240 33.79 -30.54 -34.57
N LYS A 241 34.81 -30.12 -35.32
CA LYS A 241 35.83 -30.93 -36.01
C LYS A 241 36.46 -31.97 -35.05
N LYS A 242 36.45 -33.26 -35.40
CA LYS A 242 37.49 -34.21 -34.94
C LYS A 242 37.87 -35.20 -36.03
N MET A 243 39.18 -35.26 -36.24
CA MET A 243 39.91 -35.99 -37.27
C MET A 243 39.70 -37.50 -37.17
N ARG A 244 39.71 -38.15 -38.33
CA ARG A 244 39.90 -39.59 -38.50
C ARG A 244 41.32 -39.78 -39.03
N THR A 245 42.14 -40.53 -38.31
CA THR A 245 43.35 -41.15 -38.85
C THR A 245 43.21 -42.64 -38.61
N GLU A 246 43.13 -43.33 -39.75
CA GLU A 246 43.50 -44.72 -40.10
C GLU A 246 43.07 -45.86 -39.17
#